data_AF-A0A2G8JMB4-F1
#
_entry.id   AF-A0A2G8JMB4-F1
#
_cell.length_a   1.000
_cell.length_b   1.000
_cell.length_c   1.000
_cell.angle_alpha   90.00
_cell.angle_beta   90.00
_cell.angle_gamma   90.00
#
_symmetry.space_group_name_H-M   'P 1'
#
loop_
_entity.id
_entity.type
_entity.pdbx_description
1 polymer ?
#
loop_
_entity_poly.entity_id
_entity_poly.type
_entity_poly.pdbx_seq_one_letter_code
_entity_poly.pdbx_strand_id
1 'polypeptide(L)'
;MDLSEKAEKIRNTPNAGGSSVESEVLSYELLHRCFGATLLKTETEIEYFPTGGSITDYTCKLNDNTLGVSVTRAWKYRGDFDQEDAIHLLTKKLKGILNATRNAIERWHKQILHIWTNSNDTAKLLRKEYKKLPNELVSNTVVLITVVKSPVTLFASQL
;
A
#
# COMPACT_ATOMS: atom_id res chain seq x y z
N MET A 1 -21.19 4.88 -1.05
CA MET A 1 -20.42 3.72 -0.51
C MET A 1 -20.53 3.83 0.99
N ASP A 2 -21.00 2.79 1.67
CA ASP A 2 -21.06 2.79 3.14
C ASP A 2 -19.68 2.40 3.66
N LEU A 3 -18.91 3.36 4.18
CA LEU A 3 -17.53 3.19 4.65
C LEU A 3 -17.51 2.99 6.17
N SER A 4 -16.54 2.24 6.69
CA SER A 4 -16.31 2.21 8.13
C SER A 4 -15.90 3.60 8.65
N GLU A 5 -16.20 3.90 9.92
CA GLU A 5 -15.84 5.17 10.57
C GLU A 5 -14.33 5.48 10.44
N LYS A 6 -13.49 4.45 10.48
CA LYS A 6 -12.03 4.60 10.35
C LYS A 6 -11.58 4.80 8.91
N ALA A 7 -12.29 4.25 7.93
CA ALA A 7 -12.06 4.59 6.53
C ALA A 7 -12.45 6.06 6.24
N GLU A 8 -13.53 6.56 6.83
CA GLU A 8 -13.88 7.98 6.80
C GLU A 8 -12.80 8.84 7.48
N LYS A 9 -12.19 8.38 8.59
CA LYS A 9 -11.04 9.08 9.20
C LYS A 9 -9.88 9.24 8.20
N ILE A 10 -9.51 8.18 7.49
CA ILE A 10 -8.45 8.24 6.46
C ILE A 10 -8.84 9.24 5.37
N ARG A 11 -10.09 9.21 4.90
CA ARG A 11 -10.58 10.11 3.85
C ARG A 11 -10.51 11.59 4.25
N ASN A 12 -10.81 11.89 5.51
CA ASN A 12 -10.94 13.25 6.01
C ASN A 12 -9.65 13.82 6.62
N THR A 13 -8.62 12.98 6.80
CA THR A 13 -7.31 13.43 7.28
C THR A 13 -6.48 13.91 6.08
N PRO A 14 -5.88 15.11 6.12
CA PRO A 14 -5.01 15.57 5.04
C PRO A 14 -3.87 14.59 4.82
N ASN A 15 -3.64 14.15 3.57
CA ASN A 15 -2.46 13.35 3.25
C ASN A 15 -1.21 14.25 3.19
N ALA A 16 -0.02 13.68 3.37
CA ALA A 16 1.24 14.39 3.25
C ALA A 16 1.55 14.83 1.80
N GLY A 17 0.66 14.52 0.86
CA GLY A 17 0.64 14.95 -0.52
C GLY A 17 0.22 13.82 -1.47
N GLY A 18 -0.36 14.20 -2.61
CA GLY A 18 -0.67 13.26 -3.69
C GLY A 18 -2.16 12.91 -3.80
N SER A 19 -2.48 12.08 -4.79
CA SER A 19 -3.85 11.74 -5.15
C SER A 19 -4.28 10.36 -4.62
N SER A 20 -3.50 9.69 -3.78
CA SER A 20 -3.71 8.28 -3.40
C SER A 20 -4.84 7.97 -2.42
N VAL A 21 -5.49 8.97 -1.80
CA VAL A 21 -6.46 8.83 -0.69
C VAL A 21 -7.48 7.71 -0.91
N GLU A 22 -8.16 7.67 -2.06
CA GLU A 22 -9.16 6.63 -2.35
C GLU A 22 -8.58 5.21 -2.29
N SER A 23 -7.33 5.03 -2.71
CA SER A 23 -6.66 3.72 -2.63
C SER A 23 -6.33 3.32 -1.21
N GLU A 24 -6.01 4.29 -0.35
CA GLU A 24 -5.70 4.06 1.06
C GLU A 24 -6.98 3.72 1.83
N VAL A 25 -8.04 4.50 1.61
CA VAL A 25 -9.39 4.26 2.15
C VAL A 25 -9.87 2.86 1.77
N LEU A 26 -9.84 2.50 0.48
CA LEU A 26 -10.27 1.18 0.02
C LEU A 26 -9.34 0.06 0.48
N SER A 27 -8.05 0.34 0.63
CA SER A 27 -7.07 -0.62 1.16
C SER A 27 -7.40 -0.96 2.60
N TYR A 28 -7.61 0.06 3.44
CA TYR A 28 -8.00 -0.14 4.82
C TYR A 28 -9.36 -0.82 4.92
N GLU A 29 -10.36 -0.41 4.14
CA GLU A 29 -11.69 -1.01 4.17
C GLU A 29 -11.66 -2.50 3.82
N LEU A 30 -10.85 -2.89 2.82
CA LEU A 30 -10.63 -4.30 2.49
C LEU A 30 -9.97 -5.05 3.66
N LEU A 31 -8.92 -4.49 4.27
CA LEU A 31 -8.26 -5.14 5.40
C LEU A 31 -9.19 -5.24 6.63
N HIS A 32 -9.99 -4.22 6.88
CA HIS A 32 -10.95 -4.16 7.97
C HIS A 32 -12.04 -5.21 7.79
N ARG A 33 -12.72 -5.21 6.63
CA ARG A 33 -13.85 -6.11 6.38
C ARG A 33 -13.45 -7.56 6.19
N CYS A 34 -12.36 -7.82 5.48
CA CYS A 34 -11.95 -9.19 5.15
C CYS A 34 -11.10 -9.84 6.23
N PHE A 35 -10.35 -9.05 7.01
CA PHE A 35 -9.39 -9.59 7.97
C PHE A 35 -9.55 -9.04 9.40
N GLY A 36 -10.46 -8.09 9.64
CA GLY A 36 -10.66 -7.52 10.98
C GLY A 36 -9.59 -6.51 11.40
N ALA A 37 -8.88 -5.91 10.44
CA ALA A 37 -7.86 -4.89 10.76
C ALA A 37 -8.49 -3.66 11.44
N THR A 38 -7.79 -3.08 12.40
CA THR A 38 -8.21 -1.86 13.12
C THR A 38 -7.18 -0.75 12.88
N LEU A 39 -7.62 0.42 12.42
CA LEU A 39 -6.73 1.57 12.17
C LEU A 39 -6.05 2.03 13.46
N LEU A 40 -4.75 2.30 13.39
CA LEU A 40 -3.98 2.89 14.49
C LEU A 40 -3.60 4.33 14.16
N LYS A 41 -2.88 4.55 13.06
CA LYS A 41 -2.40 5.86 12.63
C LYS A 41 -2.52 6.04 11.12
N THR A 42 -2.81 7.26 10.68
CA THR A 42 -2.69 7.68 9.27
C THR A 42 -1.26 8.14 8.96
N GLU A 43 -0.94 8.35 7.68
CA GLU A 43 0.38 8.79 7.20
C GLU A 43 1.01 9.92 8.03
N THR A 44 0.24 10.97 8.33
CA THR A 44 0.70 12.17 9.04
C THR A 44 0.85 11.98 10.56
N GLU A 45 0.29 10.90 11.11
CA GLU A 45 0.35 10.57 12.54
C GLU A 45 1.56 9.68 12.88
N ILE A 46 2.27 9.17 11.86
CA ILE A 46 3.47 8.35 12.02
C ILE A 46 4.70 9.28 12.10
N GLU A 47 5.52 9.08 13.12
CA GLU A 47 6.72 9.87 13.33
C GLU A 47 7.96 9.14 12.82
N TYR A 48 8.82 9.87 12.12
CA TYR A 48 10.06 9.36 11.53
C TYR A 48 11.27 10.21 11.95
N PHE A 49 12.40 9.55 12.16
CA PHE A 49 13.69 10.19 12.37
C PHE A 49 14.82 9.42 11.63
N PRO A 50 15.64 10.10 10.81
CA PRO A 50 15.55 11.51 10.43
C PRO A 50 14.31 11.82 9.58
N THR A 51 13.90 13.09 9.55
CA THR A 51 12.75 13.56 8.77
C THR A 51 13.07 13.62 7.26
N GLY A 52 12.04 13.60 6.41
CA GLY A 52 12.17 13.73 4.94
C GLY A 52 12.43 12.43 4.17
N GLY A 53 12.30 11.26 4.83
CA GLY A 53 12.46 9.95 4.22
C GLY A 53 11.19 9.36 3.58
N SER A 54 11.26 8.07 3.24
CA SER A 54 10.07 7.30 2.82
C SER A 54 9.09 7.15 3.99
N ILE A 55 7.80 7.27 3.69
CA ILE A 55 6.71 7.17 4.65
C ILE A 55 5.75 6.03 4.28
N THR A 56 5.03 5.55 5.27
CA THR A 56 3.99 4.52 5.19
C THR A 56 2.61 5.19 5.21
N ASP A 57 1.68 4.71 4.37
CA ASP A 57 0.37 5.35 4.19
C ASP A 57 -0.52 5.25 5.43
N TYR A 58 -0.51 4.13 6.15
CA TYR A 58 -1.15 4.00 7.46
C TYR A 58 -0.62 2.81 8.25
N THR A 59 -0.91 2.78 9.56
CA THR A 59 -0.66 1.61 10.41
C THR A 59 -1.98 1.03 10.93
N CYS A 60 -2.03 -0.28 11.05
CA CYS A 60 -3.20 -0.97 11.58
C CYS A 60 -2.79 -2.12 12.50
N LYS A 61 -3.74 -2.54 13.35
CA LYS A 61 -3.63 -3.73 14.16
C LYS A 61 -4.40 -4.86 13.49
N LEU A 62 -3.76 -6.01 13.33
CA LEU A 62 -4.39 -7.24 12.87
C LEU A 62 -4.06 -8.35 13.88
N ASN A 63 -5.09 -8.81 14.60
CA ASN A 63 -4.93 -9.60 15.82
C ASN A 63 -4.00 -8.86 16.80
N ASP A 64 -2.91 -9.47 17.26
CA ASP A 64 -1.94 -8.83 18.16
C ASP A 64 -0.77 -8.15 17.44
N ASN A 65 -0.77 -8.13 16.10
CA ASN A 65 0.32 -7.57 15.31
C ASN A 65 0.02 -6.15 14.85
N THR A 66 0.92 -5.23 15.19
CA THR A 66 1.00 -3.90 14.56
C THR A 66 1.65 -4.01 13.19
N LEU A 67 0.96 -3.51 12.16
CA LEU A 67 1.38 -3.57 10.76
C LEU A 67 1.55 -2.16 10.19
N GLY A 68 2.60 -1.95 9.42
CA GLY A 68 2.72 -0.79 8.53
C GLY A 68 2.20 -1.15 7.13
N VAL A 69 1.30 -0.34 6.57
CA VAL A 69 0.69 -0.60 5.26
C VAL A 69 1.05 0.48 4.27
N SER A 70 1.69 0.08 3.18
CA SER A 70 1.92 0.92 2.02
C SER A 70 1.02 0.55 0.85
N VAL A 71 0.47 1.53 0.15
CA VAL A 71 -0.49 1.34 -0.93
C VAL A 71 0.07 1.86 -2.25
N THR A 72 -0.23 1.15 -3.33
CA THR A 72 0.11 1.60 -4.68
C THR A 72 -0.83 0.98 -5.72
N ARG A 73 -0.72 1.46 -6.96
CA ARG A 73 -1.47 0.98 -8.10
C ARG A 73 -0.47 0.54 -9.18
N ALA A 74 -0.75 -0.58 -9.82
CA ALA A 74 0.01 -1.09 -10.94
C ALA A 74 -0.80 -0.93 -12.23
N TRP A 75 -0.91 0.33 -12.69
CA TRP A 75 -1.47 0.72 -13.98
C TRP A 75 -0.51 1.67 -14.68
N LYS A 76 -0.56 1.69 -16.01
CA LYS A 76 0.15 2.66 -16.84
C LYS A 76 -0.89 3.61 -17.44
N TYR A 77 -0.61 4.91 -17.41
CA TYR A 77 -1.50 5.91 -18.04
C TYR A 77 -1.52 5.75 -19.57
N ARG A 78 -0.39 5.32 -20.16
CA ARG A 78 -0.26 5.04 -21.60
C ARG A 78 0.51 3.74 -21.82
N GLY A 79 -0.04 2.88 -22.68
CA GLY A 79 0.54 1.58 -23.01
C GLY A 79 0.26 0.52 -21.95
N ASP A 80 0.80 -0.68 -22.19
CA ASP A 80 0.62 -1.81 -21.28
C ASP A 80 1.62 -1.77 -20.13
N PHE A 81 1.17 -2.21 -18.95
CA PHE A 81 2.03 -2.41 -17.80
C PHE A 81 2.89 -3.66 -18.04
N ASP A 82 4.20 -3.46 -18.20
CA ASP A 82 5.13 -4.49 -18.65
C ASP A 82 6.03 -5.01 -17.51
N GLN A 83 7.00 -5.87 -17.88
CA GLN A 83 7.89 -6.49 -16.93
C GLN A 83 8.84 -5.48 -16.27
N GLU A 84 9.30 -4.48 -17.00
CA GLU A 84 10.20 -3.45 -16.48
C GLU A 84 9.45 -2.57 -15.48
N ASP A 85 8.21 -2.18 -15.80
CA ASP A 85 7.31 -1.48 -14.88
C ASP A 85 7.12 -2.26 -13.57
N ALA A 86 6.89 -3.58 -13.66
CA ALA A 86 6.72 -4.45 -12.51
C ALA A 86 7.97 -4.48 -11.61
N ILE A 87 9.15 -4.65 -12.21
CA ILE A 87 10.43 -4.68 -11.50
C ILE A 87 10.69 -3.33 -10.84
N HIS A 88 10.49 -2.24 -11.58
CA HIS A 88 10.69 -0.88 -11.08
C HIS A 88 9.76 -0.59 -9.90
N LEU A 89 8.45 -0.85 -10.06
CA LEU A 89 7.44 -0.60 -9.03
C LEU A 89 7.73 -1.38 -7.75
N LEU A 90 7.96 -2.70 -7.86
CA LEU A 90 8.23 -3.55 -6.70
C LEU A 90 9.53 -3.13 -6.00
N THR A 91 10.61 -2.95 -6.75
CA THR A 91 11.92 -2.58 -6.17
C THR A 91 11.85 -1.22 -5.48
N LYS A 92 11.23 -0.22 -6.11
CA LYS A 92 11.06 1.11 -5.54
C LYS A 92 10.23 1.07 -4.26
N LYS A 93 9.07 0.41 -4.28
CA LYS A 93 8.15 0.38 -3.14
C LYS A 93 8.71 -0.44 -1.98
N LEU A 94 9.30 -1.60 -2.23
CA LEU A 94 9.88 -2.44 -1.17
C LEU A 94 11.10 -1.77 -0.51
N LYS A 95 11.97 -1.11 -1.29
CA LYS A 95 13.06 -0.29 -0.72
C LYS A 95 12.53 0.85 0.14
N GLY A 96 11.49 1.53 -0.32
CA GLY A 96 10.82 2.59 0.44
C GLY A 96 10.26 2.09 1.78
N ILE A 97 9.58 0.94 1.77
CA ILE A 97 9.03 0.31 2.98
C ILE A 97 10.13 -0.05 3.99
N LEU A 98 11.25 -0.61 3.52
CA LEU A 98 12.39 -0.90 4.40
C LEU A 98 13.00 0.38 4.99
N ASN A 99 13.05 1.46 4.22
CA ASN A 99 13.53 2.76 4.70
C ASN A 99 12.57 3.34 5.75
N ALA A 100 11.27 3.37 5.46
CA ALA A 100 10.23 3.81 6.39
C ALA A 100 10.27 3.02 7.70
N THR A 101 10.42 1.69 7.62
CA THR A 101 10.51 0.80 8.79
C THR A 101 11.75 1.09 9.65
N ARG A 102 12.88 1.50 9.05
CA ARG A 102 14.09 1.84 9.80
C ARG A 102 13.97 3.19 10.52
N ASN A 103 13.28 4.14 9.89
CA ASN A 103 13.21 5.52 10.39
C ASN A 103 11.98 5.76 11.28
N ALA A 104 10.96 4.90 11.21
CA ALA A 104 9.80 5.01 12.08
C ALA A 104 10.23 4.90 13.55
N ILE A 105 9.77 5.84 14.37
CA ILE A 105 10.04 5.85 15.81
C ILE A 105 9.31 4.67 16.48
N GLU A 106 8.14 4.31 15.97
CA GLU A 106 7.39 3.14 16.37
C GLU A 106 7.88 1.84 15.70
N ARG A 107 7.52 0.69 16.30
CA ARG A 107 7.89 -0.63 15.78
C ARG A 107 6.68 -1.35 15.19
N TRP A 108 6.88 -1.94 14.03
CA TRP A 108 5.90 -2.80 13.36
C TRP A 108 6.40 -4.23 13.29
N HIS A 109 5.49 -5.19 13.49
CA HIS A 109 5.81 -6.61 13.43
C HIS A 109 6.05 -7.06 11.99
N LYS A 110 5.21 -6.58 11.07
CA LYS A 110 5.28 -6.85 9.62
C LYS A 110 4.84 -5.62 8.83
N GLN A 111 5.15 -5.63 7.54
CA GLN A 111 4.68 -4.64 6.59
C GLN A 111 3.78 -5.28 5.54
N ILE A 112 2.84 -4.52 5.00
CA ILE A 112 2.04 -4.90 3.84
C ILE A 112 2.32 -3.89 2.72
N LEU A 113 2.66 -4.38 1.53
CA LEU A 113 2.54 -3.63 0.29
C LEU A 113 1.25 -4.05 -0.42
N HIS A 114 0.22 -3.21 -0.37
CA HIS A 114 -1.04 -3.46 -1.08
C HIS A 114 -0.99 -2.82 -2.46
N ILE A 115 -1.07 -3.65 -3.50
CA ILE A 115 -1.03 -3.25 -4.90
C ILE A 115 -2.41 -3.47 -5.53
N TRP A 116 -3.05 -2.38 -5.95
CA TRP A 116 -4.22 -2.43 -6.80
C TRP A 116 -3.83 -2.64 -8.26
N THR A 117 -4.50 -3.54 -8.96
CA THR A 117 -4.33 -3.73 -10.41
C THR A 117 -5.66 -3.96 -11.11
N ASN A 118 -5.72 -3.76 -12.43
CA ASN A 118 -6.94 -3.82 -13.24
C ASN A 118 -7.02 -5.12 -14.06
N SER A 119 -5.98 -5.95 -14.04
CA SER A 119 -5.94 -7.17 -14.80
C SER A 119 -5.28 -8.31 -14.03
N ASN A 120 -5.76 -9.52 -14.29
CA ASN A 120 -5.14 -10.73 -13.76
C ASN A 120 -3.72 -10.93 -14.34
N ASP A 121 -3.45 -10.43 -15.54
CA ASP A 121 -2.16 -10.60 -16.19
C ASP A 121 -1.09 -9.72 -15.55
N THR A 122 -1.42 -8.47 -15.19
CA THR A 122 -0.56 -7.63 -14.36
C THR A 122 -0.33 -8.25 -12.98
N ALA A 123 -1.36 -8.83 -12.34
CA ALA A 123 -1.18 -9.54 -11.07
C ALA A 123 -0.23 -10.73 -11.18
N LYS A 124 -0.36 -11.55 -12.24
CA LYS A 124 0.55 -12.67 -12.53
C LYS A 124 1.97 -12.17 -12.78
N LEU A 125 2.12 -11.07 -13.51
CA LEU A 125 3.41 -10.46 -13.83
C LEU A 125 4.11 -9.95 -12.57
N LEU A 126 3.43 -9.16 -11.73
CA LEU A 126 3.95 -8.73 -10.43
C LEU A 126 4.37 -9.92 -9.57
N ARG A 127 3.55 -10.97 -9.49
CA ARG A 127 3.88 -12.19 -8.74
C ARG A 127 5.10 -12.91 -9.31
N LYS A 128 5.26 -12.95 -10.64
CA LYS A 128 6.41 -13.56 -11.31
C LYS A 128 7.69 -12.79 -10.99
N GLU A 129 7.66 -11.47 -11.06
CA GLU A 129 8.85 -10.64 -10.80
C GLU A 129 9.18 -10.57 -9.31
N TYR A 130 8.18 -10.56 -8.41
CA TYR A 130 8.38 -10.65 -6.96
C TYR A 130 9.23 -11.85 -6.55
N LYS A 131 9.00 -13.03 -7.16
CA LYS A 131 9.76 -14.26 -6.86
C LYS A 131 11.24 -14.18 -7.22
N LYS A 132 11.64 -13.21 -8.04
CA LYS A 132 13.03 -12.99 -8.46
C LYS A 132 13.76 -11.98 -7.58
N LEU A 133 13.04 -11.28 -6.71
CA LEU A 133 13.64 -10.26 -5.85
C LEU A 133 14.49 -10.89 -4.76
N PRO A 134 15.58 -10.22 -4.33
CA PRO A 134 16.40 -10.70 -3.24
C PRO A 134 15.61 -10.77 -1.94
N ASN A 135 15.89 -11.79 -1.12
CA ASN A 135 15.21 -12.03 0.17
C ASN A 135 15.24 -10.81 1.10
N GLU A 136 16.30 -10.02 1.04
CA GLU A 136 16.45 -8.79 1.81
C GLU A 136 15.31 -7.79 1.57
N LEU A 137 14.79 -7.71 0.35
CA LEU A 137 13.68 -6.81 0.00
C LEU A 137 12.30 -7.31 0.45
N VAL A 138 12.16 -8.62 0.67
CA VAL A 138 10.84 -9.26 0.84
C VAL A 138 10.66 -9.95 2.21
N SER A 139 11.72 -10.07 3.00
CA SER A 139 11.73 -10.84 4.26
C SER A 139 10.68 -10.42 5.30
N ASN A 140 10.33 -9.13 5.35
CA ASN A 140 9.40 -8.60 6.34
C ASN A 140 8.11 -7.99 5.77
N THR A 141 7.96 -8.03 4.44
CA THR A 141 6.84 -7.39 3.74
C THR A 141 5.98 -8.44 3.04
N VAL A 142 4.69 -8.48 3.37
CA VAL A 142 3.68 -9.22 2.63
C VAL A 142 3.21 -8.37 1.45
N VAL A 143 3.29 -8.89 0.24
CA VAL A 143 2.73 -8.22 -0.95
C VAL A 143 1.32 -8.74 -1.20
N LEU A 144 0.32 -7.89 -0.98
CA LEU A 144 -1.09 -8.15 -1.27
C LEU A 144 -1.43 -7.54 -2.64
N ILE A 145 -1.86 -8.36 -3.59
CA ILE A 145 -2.27 -7.88 -4.92
C ILE A 145 -3.78 -8.07 -5.06
N THR A 146 -4.51 -6.97 -5.28
CA THR A 146 -5.96 -7.00 -5.46
C THR A 146 -6.33 -6.55 -6.87
N VAL A 147 -7.07 -7.40 -7.58
CA VAL A 147 -7.53 -7.13 -8.95
C VAL A 147 -8.92 -6.50 -8.93
N VAL A 148 -9.06 -5.36 -9.58
CA VAL A 148 -10.29 -4.57 -9.67
C VAL A 148 -10.78 -4.53 -11.11
N LYS A 149 -12.02 -4.97 -11.35
CA LYS A 149 -12.60 -4.99 -12.71
C LYS A 149 -12.98 -3.60 -13.24
N SER A 150 -13.30 -2.64 -12.36
CA SER A 150 -13.78 -1.31 -12.73
C SER A 150 -12.98 -0.22 -12.00
N PRO A 151 -11.69 -0.02 -12.34
CA PRO A 151 -10.81 0.92 -11.64
C PRO A 151 -11.28 2.37 -11.80
N VAL A 152 -11.86 2.74 -12.95
CA VAL A 152 -12.35 4.11 -13.19
C VAL A 152 -13.42 4.52 -12.18
N THR A 153 -14.29 3.59 -11.78
CA THR A 153 -15.35 3.88 -10.82
C THR A 153 -14.83 3.98 -9.39
N LEU A 154 -13.76 3.24 -9.05
CA LEU A 154 -13.18 3.24 -7.71
C LEU A 154 -12.10 4.32 -7.51
N PHE A 155 -11.50 4.81 -8.59
CA PHE A 155 -10.36 5.73 -8.56
C PHE A 155 -10.58 6.94 -9.49
N ALA A 156 -11.84 7.35 -9.66
CA ALA A 156 -12.36 8.28 -10.67
C ALA A 156 -11.66 9.65 -10.75
N SER A 157 -10.86 10.02 -9.76
CA SER A 157 -10.11 11.28 -9.72
C SER A 157 -8.75 11.25 -10.44
N GLN A 158 -8.32 10.12 -11.04
CA GLN A 158 -6.91 9.89 -11.42
C GLN A 158 -6.66 9.10 -12.70
N LEU A 159 -7.60 9.11 -13.65
CA LEU A 159 -7.25 8.86 -15.05
C LEU A 159 -6.98 10.19 -15.74
#